data_AF-A0A5U8JEX8-F1
#
_entry.id   AF-A0A5U8JEX8-F1
#
_cell.length_a   1.000
_cell.length_b   1.000
_cell.length_c   1.000
_cell.angle_alpha   90.00
_cell.angle_beta   90.00
_cell.angle_gamma   90.00
#
_symmetry.space_group_name_H-M   'P 1'
#
loop_
_entity.id
_entity.type
_entity.pdbx_description
1 polymer ?
#
loop_
_entity_poly.entity_id
_entity_poly.type
_entity_poly.pdbx_seq_one_letter_code
_entity_poly.pdbx_strand_id
1 'polypeptide(L)'
;YVQTGEYTAGTVMNFTSSSVNAALCDATEGHTTFNVVYNADGTWTVTPGVSRISAKADTHGNLLFDEQDLNTDIYNEAGTAIICRGYTDDRFSPYTVTNLTHPGNIHIQGAYQLSVNHGDRIGTDCTNVNGTTAQFVH
;
A
#
# COMPACT_ATOMS: atom_id res chain seq x y z
N TYR A 1 -7.96 -12.49 26.48
CA TYR A 1 -9.35 -12.73 26.92
C TYR A 1 -10.24 -11.94 25.98
N VAL A 2 -11.17 -12.58 25.27
CA VAL A 2 -12.19 -11.86 24.49
C VAL A 2 -13.30 -11.51 25.46
N GLN A 3 -13.46 -10.23 25.77
CA GLN A 3 -14.47 -9.79 26.72
C GLN A 3 -15.84 -9.85 26.04
N THR A 4 -16.66 -10.85 26.38
CA THR A 4 -18.07 -10.88 26.02
C THR A 4 -18.82 -9.94 26.96
N GLY A 5 -19.29 -8.80 26.45
CA GLY A 5 -20.17 -7.92 27.21
C GLY A 5 -21.54 -8.55 27.42
N GLU A 6 -22.15 -8.34 28.59
CA GLU A 6 -23.53 -8.76 28.83
C GLU A 6 -24.49 -7.96 27.93
N TYR A 7 -25.30 -8.67 27.14
CA TYR A 7 -26.32 -8.07 26.30
C TYR A 7 -27.64 -8.00 27.05
N THR A 8 -28.08 -6.79 27.41
CA THR A 8 -29.44 -6.55 27.88
C THR A 8 -30.32 -6.17 26.70
N ALA A 9 -31.34 -6.99 26.41
CA ALA A 9 -32.25 -6.75 25.30
C ALA A 9 -32.94 -5.38 25.41
N GLY A 10 -32.92 -4.60 24.33
CA GLY A 10 -33.52 -3.26 24.26
C GLY A 10 -32.53 -2.09 24.31
N THR A 11 -31.23 -2.33 24.52
CA THR A 11 -30.20 -1.29 24.54
C THR A 11 -29.31 -1.36 23.30
N VAL A 12 -29.08 -0.22 22.64
CA VAL A 12 -28.12 -0.12 21.52
C VAL A 12 -26.71 -0.37 22.07
N MET A 13 -26.04 -1.41 21.57
CA MET A 13 -24.66 -1.72 21.94
C MET A 13 -23.75 -0.57 21.50
N ASN A 14 -23.20 0.15 22.49
CA ASN A 14 -22.22 1.21 22.23
C ASN A 14 -20.83 0.57 22.13
N PHE A 15 -20.48 0.15 20.92
CA PHE A 15 -19.19 -0.49 20.62
C PHE A 15 -18.00 0.34 21.09
N THR A 16 -18.07 1.67 20.95
CA THR A 16 -17.04 2.61 21.40
C THR A 16 -16.81 2.53 22.92
N SER A 17 -17.89 2.39 23.70
CA SER A 17 -17.80 2.21 25.16
C SER A 17 -17.37 0.79 25.56
N SER A 18 -17.68 -0.22 24.75
CA SER A 18 -17.35 -1.61 25.05
C SER A 18 -15.95 -2.02 24.59
N SER A 19 -15.33 -1.28 23.67
CA SER A 19 -14.00 -1.58 23.11
C SER A 19 -12.86 -0.74 23.72
N VAL A 20 -13.12 0.03 24.79
CA VAL A 20 -12.12 0.93 25.42
C VAL A 20 -10.85 0.18 25.81
N ASN A 21 -10.98 -1.09 26.21
CA ASN A 21 -9.86 -1.95 26.60
C ASN A 21 -9.60 -3.06 25.57
N ALA A 22 -9.94 -2.85 24.29
CA ALA A 22 -9.69 -3.83 23.24
C ALA A 22 -8.45 -3.47 22.41
N ALA A 23 -7.72 -4.49 21.96
CA ALA A 23 -6.60 -4.34 21.04
C ALA A 23 -7.11 -4.18 19.60
N LEU A 24 -6.59 -3.18 18.86
CA LEU A 24 -6.92 -2.97 17.44
C LEU A 24 -5.96 -3.77 16.54
N CYS A 25 -6.50 -4.71 15.78
CA CYS A 25 -5.75 -5.45 14.75
C CYS A 25 -6.20 -4.98 13.36
N ASP A 26 -5.35 -4.23 12.66
CA ASP A 26 -5.64 -3.75 11.30
C ASP A 26 -5.11 -4.75 10.26
N ALA A 27 -6.05 -5.38 9.54
CA ALA A 27 -5.75 -6.35 8.49
C ALA A 27 -5.83 -5.74 7.07
N THR A 28 -6.08 -4.44 6.94
CA THR A 28 -6.25 -3.76 5.65
C THR A 28 -4.99 -3.89 4.78
N GLU A 29 -3.81 -3.99 5.41
CA GLU A 29 -2.51 -4.17 4.74
C GLU A 29 -2.15 -5.64 4.46
N GLY A 30 -3.07 -6.58 4.64
CA GLY A 30 -2.88 -8.00 4.35
C GLY A 30 -2.22 -8.80 5.48
N HIS A 31 -2.19 -8.26 6.70
CA HIS A 31 -1.76 -9.00 7.88
C HIS A 31 -2.81 -10.03 8.29
N THR A 32 -2.44 -11.30 8.31
CA THR A 32 -3.34 -12.41 8.68
C THR A 32 -3.09 -12.93 10.10
N THR A 33 -2.02 -12.48 10.75
CA THR A 33 -1.63 -12.86 12.11
C THR A 33 -1.16 -11.65 12.89
N PHE A 34 -1.48 -11.57 14.17
CA PHE A 34 -1.09 -10.46 15.06
C PHE A 34 -0.63 -11.01 16.40
N ASN A 35 0.48 -10.46 16.91
CA ASN A 35 0.93 -10.64 18.28
C ASN A 35 0.35 -9.50 19.12
N VAL A 36 -0.38 -9.86 20.17
CA VAL A 36 -1.08 -8.90 21.02
C VAL A 36 -0.58 -9.04 22.45
N VAL A 37 -0.01 -7.97 23.00
CA VAL A 37 0.53 -7.93 24.37
C VAL A 37 -0.25 -6.89 25.18
N TYR A 38 -0.70 -7.30 26.36
CA TYR A 38 -1.24 -6.38 27.36
C TYR A 38 -0.11 -5.94 28.30
N ASN A 39 0.20 -4.65 28.29
CA ASN A 39 1.29 -4.10 29.08
C ASN A 39 0.85 -3.83 30.52
N ALA A 40 1.82 -3.77 31.43
CA ALA A 40 1.56 -3.47 32.84
C ALA A 40 1.00 -2.05 33.08
N ASP A 41 1.15 -1.15 32.11
CA ASP A 41 0.59 0.21 32.12
C ASP A 41 -0.89 0.27 31.67
N GLY A 42 -1.49 -0.87 31.29
CA GLY A 42 -2.88 -0.96 30.84
C GLY A 42 -3.09 -0.73 29.35
N THR A 43 -2.02 -0.56 28.56
CA THR A 43 -2.10 -0.41 27.10
C THR A 43 -1.97 -1.74 26.36
N TRP A 44 -2.42 -1.76 25.10
CA TRP A 44 -2.21 -2.89 24.17
C TRP A 44 -1.11 -2.56 23.17
N THR A 45 -0.15 -3.46 23.03
CA THR A 45 0.77 -3.48 21.90
C THR A 45 0.30 -4.54 20.91
N VAL A 46 -0.02 -4.13 19.69
CA VAL A 46 -0.34 -5.03 18.59
C VAL A 46 0.77 -4.94 17.55
N THR A 47 1.41 -6.07 17.25
CA THR A 47 2.41 -6.15 16.19
C THR A 47 1.98 -7.20 15.17
N PRO A 48 2.15 -6.95 13.85
CA PRO A 48 1.95 -7.99 12.86
C PRO A 48 2.80 -9.23 13.20
N GLY A 49 2.17 -10.39 13.20
CA GLY A 49 2.81 -11.68 13.50
C GLY A 49 3.69 -12.21 12.37
N VAL A 50 3.74 -11.50 11.25
CA VAL A 50 4.57 -11.83 10.08
C VAL A 50 5.57 -10.71 9.83
N SER A 51 6.85 -11.07 9.75
CA SER A 51 7.88 -10.20 9.20
C SER A 51 7.84 -10.29 7.68
N ARG A 52 7.77 -9.16 6.98
CA ARG A 52 7.90 -9.09 5.52
C ARG A 52 9.36 -8.80 5.18
N ILE A 53 9.92 -9.58 4.25
CA ILE A 53 11.24 -9.32 3.67
C ILE A 53 11.01 -9.03 2.20
N SER A 54 11.38 -7.82 1.75
CA SER A 54 11.53 -7.49 0.34
C SER A 54 13.01 -7.66 0.00
N ALA A 55 13.32 -8.48 -0.99
CA ALA A 55 14.68 -8.72 -1.42
C ALA A 55 14.70 -8.77 -2.94
N LYS A 56 15.71 -8.12 -3.54
CA LYS A 56 16.00 -8.22 -4.97
C LYS A 56 17.41 -8.75 -5.15
N ALA A 57 17.64 -9.58 -6.15
CA ALA A 57 18.98 -10.04 -6.48
C ALA A 57 19.74 -8.95 -7.27
N ASP A 58 21.01 -8.71 -6.95
CA ASP A 58 21.91 -7.98 -7.84
C ASP A 58 22.33 -8.84 -9.04
N THR A 59 23.08 -8.25 -9.98
CA THR A 59 23.59 -8.91 -11.18
C THR A 59 24.50 -10.12 -10.89
N HIS A 60 25.03 -10.24 -9.68
CA HIS A 60 25.89 -11.34 -9.25
C HIS A 60 25.14 -12.36 -8.35
N GLY A 61 23.83 -12.19 -8.15
CA GLY A 61 22.98 -13.11 -7.38
C GLY A 61 22.97 -12.87 -5.87
N ASN A 62 23.54 -11.77 -5.39
CA ASN A 62 23.45 -11.40 -3.98
C ASN A 62 22.11 -10.73 -3.69
N LEU A 63 21.52 -11.02 -2.53
CA LEU A 63 20.30 -10.35 -2.08
C LEU A 63 20.64 -8.93 -1.61
N LEU A 64 20.11 -7.95 -2.33
CA LEU A 64 20.13 -6.54 -1.94
C LEU A 64 18.89 -6.25 -1.09
N PHE A 65 19.15 -5.71 0.10
CA PHE A 65 18.14 -5.19 1.02
C PHE A 65 18.21 -3.65 0.97
N ASP A 66 17.89 -3.07 -0.20
CA ASP A 66 17.95 -1.62 -0.43
C ASP A 66 16.90 -1.26 -1.48
N GLU A 67 15.73 -0.78 -1.06
CA GLU A 67 14.62 -0.49 -1.97
C GLU A 67 14.47 1.03 -2.10
N GLN A 68 14.65 1.55 -3.33
CA GLN A 68 14.02 2.80 -3.71
C GLN A 68 12.53 2.52 -3.65
N ASP A 69 11.90 2.89 -2.53
CA ASP A 69 10.49 2.59 -2.21
C ASP A 69 9.62 2.91 -3.42
N LEU A 70 9.02 1.89 -4.04
CA LEU A 70 8.08 2.10 -5.14
C LEU A 70 6.92 2.94 -4.62
N ASN A 71 6.94 4.23 -4.94
CA ASN A 71 6.02 5.21 -4.40
C ASN A 71 4.89 5.55 -5.37
N THR A 72 4.85 4.93 -6.55
CA THR A 72 3.87 5.24 -7.59
C THR A 72 3.15 3.97 -8.03
N ASP A 73 1.84 3.94 -7.82
CA ASP A 73 0.94 2.94 -8.40
C ASP A 73 0.36 3.46 -9.72
N ILE A 74 0.48 2.68 -10.78
CA ILE A 74 -0.07 2.95 -12.12
C ILE A 74 -1.23 1.99 -12.36
N TYR A 75 -2.42 2.55 -12.50
CA TYR A 75 -3.65 1.83 -12.75
C TYR A 75 -3.98 1.84 -14.24
N ASN A 76 -4.80 0.88 -14.67
CA ASN A 76 -5.41 0.90 -16.00
C ASN A 76 -6.27 2.15 -16.22
N GLU A 77 -6.73 2.34 -17.46
CA GLU A 77 -7.56 3.47 -17.91
C GLU A 77 -8.79 3.68 -17.02
N ALA A 78 -9.34 2.58 -16.50
CA ALA A 78 -10.53 2.57 -15.64
C ALA A 78 -10.24 2.84 -14.15
N GLY A 79 -8.97 2.86 -13.73
CA GLY A 79 -8.57 3.06 -12.33
C GLY A 79 -8.88 1.87 -11.41
N THR A 80 -9.26 0.71 -11.95
CA THR A 80 -9.76 -0.42 -11.16
C THR A 80 -8.67 -1.39 -10.73
N ALA A 81 -7.58 -1.47 -11.49
CA ALA A 81 -6.50 -2.42 -11.24
C ALA A 81 -5.13 -1.75 -11.41
N ILE A 82 -4.20 -2.07 -10.51
CA ILE A 82 -2.79 -1.69 -10.63
C ILE A 82 -2.16 -2.59 -11.69
N ILE A 83 -1.69 -1.99 -12.79
CA ILE A 83 -1.05 -2.69 -13.90
C ILE A 83 0.47 -2.57 -13.88
N CYS A 84 1.00 -1.56 -13.17
CA CYS A 84 2.42 -1.32 -12.99
C CYS A 84 2.67 -0.50 -11.71
N ARG A 85 3.87 -0.58 -11.16
CA ARG A 85 4.37 0.28 -10.08
C ARG A 85 5.72 0.85 -10.46
N GLY A 86 6.08 1.99 -9.89
CA GLY A 86 7.38 2.62 -10.10
C GLY A 86 7.72 3.61 -9.00
N TYR A 87 8.74 4.43 -9.27
CA TYR A 87 9.20 5.51 -8.42
C TYR A 87 9.17 6.84 -9.19
N THR A 88 8.60 7.88 -8.58
CA THR A 88 8.70 9.27 -9.06
C THR A 88 9.19 10.18 -7.93
N ASP A 89 10.09 11.10 -8.26
CA ASP A 89 10.48 12.22 -7.40
C ASP A 89 9.64 13.48 -7.69
N ASP A 90 9.08 13.57 -8.90
CA ASP A 90 8.28 14.70 -9.37
C ASP A 90 6.77 14.42 -9.34
N ARG A 91 5.99 15.43 -8.94
CA ARG A 91 4.52 15.46 -8.96
C ARG A 91 3.97 16.50 -9.94
N PHE A 92 4.78 16.98 -10.87
CA PHE A 92 4.39 17.94 -11.89
C PHE A 92 4.47 17.32 -13.29
N SER A 93 3.53 17.69 -14.15
CA SER A 93 3.51 17.27 -15.55
C SER A 93 4.67 17.93 -16.31
N PRO A 94 5.52 17.18 -17.06
CA PRO A 94 5.47 15.74 -17.29
C PRO A 94 6.01 14.91 -16.11
N TYR A 95 5.20 13.97 -15.62
CA TYR A 95 5.53 13.04 -14.54
C TYR A 95 6.46 11.95 -15.07
N THR A 96 7.66 11.81 -14.49
CA THR A 96 8.62 10.77 -14.89
C THR A 96 8.65 9.65 -13.86
N VAL A 97 8.14 8.48 -14.23
CA VAL A 97 8.13 7.29 -13.37
C VAL A 97 9.22 6.33 -13.81
N THR A 98 10.16 6.06 -12.91
CA THR A 98 11.30 5.15 -13.07
C THR A 98 11.05 3.81 -12.36
N ASN A 99 11.93 2.83 -12.57
CA ASN A 99 11.87 1.50 -11.96
C ASN A 99 10.51 0.80 -12.12
N LEU A 100 9.93 0.89 -13.31
CA LEU A 100 8.65 0.25 -13.63
C LEU A 100 8.74 -1.27 -13.42
N THR A 101 7.82 -1.82 -12.62
CA THR A 101 7.74 -3.26 -12.35
C THR A 101 7.23 -4.06 -13.55
N HIS A 102 6.39 -3.45 -14.41
CA HIS A 102 5.77 -4.08 -15.57
C HIS A 102 5.68 -3.10 -16.77
N PRO A 103 6.83 -2.67 -17.34
CA PRO A 103 6.83 -1.64 -18.39
C PRO A 103 6.08 -2.05 -19.66
N GLY A 104 5.99 -3.35 -19.98
CA GLY A 104 5.25 -3.84 -21.15
C GLY A 104 3.73 -3.68 -21.07
N ASN A 105 3.19 -3.35 -19.89
CA ASN A 105 1.77 -3.01 -19.72
C ASN A 105 1.49 -1.53 -20.00
N ILE A 106 2.54 -0.71 -20.15
CA ILE A 106 2.45 0.72 -20.43
C ILE A 106 2.68 0.92 -21.93
N HIS A 107 1.73 1.57 -22.58
CA HIS A 107 1.76 1.86 -24.00
C HIS A 107 1.80 3.37 -24.22
N ILE A 108 2.64 3.79 -25.15
CA ILE A 108 2.68 5.18 -25.62
C ILE A 108 1.29 5.52 -26.19
N GLN A 109 0.77 6.70 -25.85
CA GLN A 109 -0.61 7.16 -26.11
C GLN A 109 -1.71 6.37 -25.35
N GLY A 110 -1.33 5.50 -24.40
CA GLY A 110 -2.27 4.89 -23.47
C GLY A 110 -2.65 5.85 -22.35
N ALA A 111 -3.89 5.73 -21.88
CA ALA A 111 -4.41 6.50 -20.74
C ALA A 111 -4.31 5.68 -19.45
N TYR A 112 -3.90 6.31 -18.37
CA TYR A 112 -3.66 5.64 -17.09
C TYR A 112 -4.08 6.52 -15.92
N GLN A 113 -4.28 5.92 -14.75
CA GLN A 113 -4.39 6.68 -13.52
C GLN A 113 -3.15 6.46 -12.65
N LEU A 114 -2.53 7.54 -12.21
CA LEU A 114 -1.37 7.50 -11.32
C LEU A 114 -1.79 7.89 -9.91
N SER A 115 -1.27 7.16 -8.92
CA SER A 115 -1.35 7.53 -7.51
C SER A 115 0.07 7.51 -6.93
N VAL A 116 0.51 8.63 -6.40
CA VAL A 116 1.84 8.80 -5.81
C VAL A 116 1.70 8.84 -4.29
N ASN A 117 2.46 8.00 -3.59
CA ASN A 117 2.38 7.75 -2.15
C ASN A 117 0.96 7.46 -1.65
N HIS A 118 0.20 6.64 -2.40
CA HIS A 118 -1.22 6.36 -2.13
C HIS A 118 -2.13 7.60 -2.07
N GLY A 119 -1.73 8.71 -2.70
CA GLY A 119 -2.53 9.93 -2.81
C GLY A 119 -3.64 9.84 -3.86
N ASP A 120 -4.26 10.98 -4.13
CA ASP A 120 -5.33 11.09 -5.12
C ASP A 120 -4.90 10.59 -6.50
N ARG A 121 -5.86 10.00 -7.21
CA ARG A 121 -5.64 9.46 -8.54
C ARG A 121 -5.74 10.56 -9.58
N ILE A 122 -4.70 10.67 -10.39
CA ILE A 122 -4.61 11.65 -11.48
C ILE A 122 -4.71 10.89 -12.79
N GLY A 123 -5.63 11.28 -13.67
CA GLY A 123 -5.69 10.77 -15.04
C GLY A 123 -4.56 11.36 -15.87
N THR A 124 -3.80 10.52 -16.56
CA THR A 124 -2.66 10.93 -17.36
C THR A 124 -2.51 10.09 -18.62
N ASP A 125 -1.94 10.66 -19.67
CA ASP A 125 -1.56 9.95 -20.89
C ASP A 125 -0.06 9.66 -20.90
N CYS A 126 0.32 8.44 -21.28
CA CYS A 126 1.73 8.10 -21.44
C CYS A 126 2.27 8.67 -22.76
N THR A 127 3.30 9.52 -22.69
CA THR A 127 3.90 10.16 -23.87
C THR A 127 5.18 9.48 -24.33
N ASN A 128 5.85 8.76 -23.43
CA ASN A 128 7.09 8.06 -23.73
C ASN A 128 7.27 6.86 -22.79
N VAL A 129 7.78 5.76 -23.32
CA VAL A 129 8.24 4.61 -22.55
C VAL A 129 9.61 4.23 -23.07
N ASN A 130 10.62 4.28 -22.20
CA ASN A 130 11.98 3.89 -22.52
C ASN A 130 12.51 2.95 -21.42
N GLY A 131 12.52 1.65 -21.74
CA GLY A 131 12.94 0.62 -20.80
C GLY A 131 12.03 0.58 -19.57
N THR A 132 12.61 0.76 -18.39
CA THR A 132 11.90 0.78 -17.10
C THR A 132 11.47 2.19 -16.67
N THR A 133 11.44 3.14 -17.60
CA THR A 133 11.04 4.52 -17.35
C THR A 133 9.90 4.90 -18.28
N ALA A 134 8.85 5.53 -17.77
CA ALA A 134 7.77 6.11 -18.56
C ALA A 134 7.51 7.55 -18.15
N GLN A 135 7.06 8.34 -19.12
CA GLN A 135 6.65 9.73 -18.91
C GLN A 135 5.15 9.84 -19.14
N PHE A 136 4.49 10.55 -18.24
CA PHE A 136 3.05 10.75 -18.23
C PHE A 136 2.74 12.25 -18.18
N VAL A 137 1.70 12.67 -18.90
CA VAL A 137 1.21 14.05 -18.88
C VAL A 137 -0.26 14.06 -18.47
N HIS A 138 -0.64 15.04 -17.68
CA HIS A 138 -2.03 15.41 -17.43
C HIS A 138 -2.46 16.47 -18.45
#